data_AF-A0A7C7A1S1-F1
#
_entry.id   AF-A0A7C7A1S1-F1
#
_cell.length_a   1.000
_cell.length_b   1.000
_cell.length_c   1.000
_cell.angle_alpha   90.00
_cell.angle_beta   90.00
_cell.angle_gamma   90.00
#
_symmetry.space_group_name_H-M   'P 1'
#
loop_
_entity.id
_entity.type
_entity.pdbx_description
1 polymer ?
#
loop_
_entity_poly.entity_id
_entity_poly.type
_entity_poly.pdbx_seq_one_letter_code
_entity_poly.pdbx_strand_id
1 'polypeptide(L)'
;MLYLLVILLIVVVVFAVQNAQLVSISFLGWSTSVNLALVVLLALCIGLVVGALWSWIKGSKSRGEVKDLKKEIESLGVKIGNLEKQLQAEMEKSQRLIAQGQRSEPDKKENEIK
;
A
#
# COMPACT_ATOMS: atom_id res chain seq x y z
N MET A 1 -13.54 -8.00 -24.56
CA MET A 1 -12.94 -8.91 -23.58
C MET A 1 -13.27 -10.38 -23.88
N LEU A 2 -14.53 -10.73 -24.17
CA LEU A 2 -14.92 -12.13 -24.48
C LEU A 2 -14.24 -12.73 -25.73
N TYR A 3 -14.07 -11.93 -26.78
CA TYR A 3 -13.36 -12.34 -28.01
C TYR A 3 -11.92 -12.78 -27.75
N LEU A 4 -11.21 -12.15 -26.82
CA LEU A 4 -9.83 -12.49 -26.46
C LEU A 4 -9.78 -13.85 -25.73
N LEU A 5 -10.78 -14.12 -24.88
CA LEU A 5 -10.94 -15.40 -24.21
C LEU A 5 -11.22 -16.54 -25.21
N VAL A 6 -12.06 -16.30 -26.22
CA VAL A 6 -12.39 -17.28 -27.26
C VAL A 6 -11.16 -17.60 -28.12
N ILE A 7 -10.39 -16.59 -28.51
CA ILE A 7 -9.14 -16.78 -29.27
C ILE A 7 -8.14 -17.61 -28.44
N LEU A 8 -7.97 -17.26 -27.17
CA LEU A 8 -7.11 -18.02 -26.24
C LEU A 8 -7.57 -19.49 -26.12
N LEU A 9 -8.88 -19.71 -25.99
CA LEU A 9 -9.46 -21.05 -25.88
C LEU A 9 -9.16 -21.90 -27.12
N ILE A 10 -9.32 -21.33 -28.32
CA ILE A 10 -9.01 -22.01 -29.57
C ILE A 10 -7.53 -22.41 -29.63
N VAL A 11 -6.62 -21.51 -29.25
CA VAL A 11 -5.18 -21.80 -29.20
C VAL A 11 -4.87 -22.94 -28.25
N VAL A 12 -5.47 -22.96 -27.05
CA VAL A 12 -5.29 -24.04 -26.07
C VAL A 12 -5.82 -25.38 -26.59
N VAL A 13 -6.98 -25.39 -27.24
CA VAL A 13 -7.56 -26.60 -27.82
C VAL A 13 -6.68 -27.14 -28.94
N VAL A 14 -6.23 -26.28 -29.85
CA VAL A 14 -5.33 -26.66 -30.95
C VAL A 14 -4.01 -27.20 -30.40
N PHE A 15 -3.44 -26.55 -29.38
CA PHE A 15 -2.24 -27.03 -28.69
C PHE A 15 -2.45 -28.42 -28.09
N ALA A 16 -3.58 -28.65 -27.40
CA ALA A 16 -3.88 -29.94 -26.77
C ALA A 16 -4.07 -31.07 -27.79
N VAL A 17 -4.73 -30.78 -28.93
CA VAL A 17 -4.96 -31.76 -30.00
C VAL A 17 -3.67 -32.08 -30.74
N GLN A 18 -2.86 -31.06 -31.09
CA GLN A 18 -1.59 -31.28 -31.82
C GLN A 18 -0.53 -31.94 -30.94
N ASN A 19 -0.51 -31.63 -29.65
CA ASN A 19 0.41 -32.23 -28.68
C ASN A 19 -0.21 -33.44 -27.97
N ALA A 20 -1.22 -34.09 -28.58
CA ALA A 20 -1.87 -35.29 -28.04
C ALA A 20 -1.01 -36.57 -28.11
N GLN A 21 0.30 -36.40 -28.20
CA GLN A 21 1.25 -37.50 -28.20
C GLN A 21 1.42 -38.02 -26.78
N LEU A 22 1.33 -39.34 -26.63
CA LEU A 22 1.64 -40.01 -25.38
C LEU A 22 3.15 -40.00 -25.17
N VAL A 23 3.59 -39.41 -24.07
CA VAL A 23 4.98 -39.41 -23.62
C VAL A 23 5.08 -40.37 -22.44
N SER A 24 6.06 -41.27 -22.51
CA SER A 24 6.39 -42.15 -21.40
C SER A 24 7.24 -41.39 -20.38
N ILE A 25 6.67 -41.17 -19.21
CA ILE A 25 7.38 -40.63 -18.05
C ILE A 25 7.89 -41.81 -17.25
N SER A 26 9.20 -41.90 -17.09
CA SER A 26 9.85 -42.86 -16.22
C SER A 26 10.50 -42.12 -15.05
N PHE A 27 10.06 -42.41 -13.84
CA PHE A 27 10.59 -41.77 -12.63
C PHE A 27 10.71 -42.81 -11.52
N LEU A 28 11.80 -42.81 -10.74
CA LEU A 28 11.98 -43.67 -9.55
C LEU A 28 11.58 -45.16 -9.73
N GLY A 29 11.73 -45.72 -10.94
CA GLY A 29 11.47 -47.13 -11.24
C GLY A 29 10.06 -47.47 -11.75
N TRP A 30 9.13 -46.50 -11.82
CA TRP A 30 7.83 -46.68 -12.48
C TRP A 30 7.80 -45.92 -13.81
N SER A 31 7.05 -46.44 -14.77
CA SER A 31 6.82 -45.78 -16.06
C SER A 31 5.32 -45.73 -16.35
N THR A 32 4.86 -44.60 -16.87
CA THR A 32 3.49 -44.42 -17.34
C THR A 32 3.49 -43.60 -18.63
N SER A 33 2.53 -43.86 -19.52
CA SER A 33 2.35 -43.09 -20.75
C SER A 33 1.19 -42.13 -20.56
N VAL A 34 1.49 -40.84 -20.56
CA VAL A 34 0.50 -39.77 -20.41
C VAL A 34 0.65 -38.75 -21.54
N ASN A 35 -0.46 -38.09 -21.90
CA ASN A 35 -0.44 -37.05 -22.92
C ASN A 35 0.40 -35.85 -22.46
N LEU A 36 1.35 -35.39 -23.29
CA LEU A 36 2.20 -34.24 -23.00
C LEU A 36 1.40 -33.00 -22.60
N ALA A 37 0.26 -32.76 -23.25
CA ALA A 37 -0.60 -31.63 -22.94
C ALA A 37 -1.10 -31.66 -21.48
N LEU A 38 -1.41 -32.83 -20.93
CA LEU A 38 -1.83 -32.97 -19.53
C LEU A 38 -0.69 -32.66 -18.56
N VAL A 39 0.53 -33.10 -18.89
CA VAL A 39 1.72 -32.85 -18.08
C VAL A 39 2.01 -31.35 -18.00
N VAL A 40 1.99 -30.68 -19.15
CA VAL A 40 2.20 -29.23 -19.25
C VAL A 40 1.09 -28.47 -18.52
N LEU A 41 -0.17 -28.86 -18.70
CA LEU A 41 -1.30 -28.24 -18.01
C LEU A 41 -1.18 -28.38 -16.49
N LEU A 42 -0.84 -29.58 -16.00
CA LEU A 42 -0.67 -29.84 -14.57
C LEU A 42 0.48 -29.00 -13.98
N ALA A 43 1.61 -28.93 -14.69
CA ALA A 43 2.75 -28.09 -14.29
C ALA A 43 2.36 -26.60 -14.23
N LEU A 44 1.58 -26.12 -15.21
CA LEU A 44 1.04 -24.76 -15.23
C LEU A 44 0.10 -24.50 -14.04
N CYS A 45 -0.82 -25.43 -13.76
CA CYS A 45 -1.73 -25.34 -12.61
C CYS A 45 -0.95 -25.27 -11.30
N ILE A 46 0.05 -26.14 -11.11
CA ILE A 46 0.92 -26.11 -9.92
C ILE A 46 1.65 -24.76 -9.83
N GLY A 47 2.22 -24.27 -10.94
CA GLY A 47 2.88 -22.96 -11.00
C GLY A 47 1.96 -21.81 -10.62
N LEU A 48 0.71 -21.81 -11.09
CA LEU A 48 -0.31 -20.81 -10.74
C LEU A 48 -0.68 -20.88 -9.26
N VAL A 49 -0.88 -22.08 -8.71
CA VAL A 49 -1.18 -22.27 -7.28
C VAL A 49 -0.03 -21.76 -6.43
N VAL A 50 1.21 -22.16 -6.73
CA VAL A 50 2.40 -21.71 -6.00
C VAL A 50 2.58 -20.20 -6.12
N GLY A 51 2.43 -19.64 -7.31
CA GLY A 51 2.50 -18.19 -7.54
C GLY A 51 1.43 -17.41 -6.79
N ALA A 52 0.19 -17.92 -6.76
CA ALA A 52 -0.91 -17.32 -6.01
C ALA A 52 -0.66 -17.37 -4.49
N LEU A 53 -0.18 -18.51 -3.97
CA LEU A 53 0.21 -18.63 -2.56
C LEU A 53 1.33 -17.64 -2.20
N TRP A 54 2.35 -17.53 -3.05
CA TRP A 54 3.46 -16.61 -2.85
C TRP A 54 2.99 -15.14 -2.83
N SER A 55 2.11 -14.79 -3.77
CA SER A 55 1.50 -13.46 -3.86
C SER A 55 0.65 -13.15 -2.63
N TRP A 56 -0.15 -14.10 -2.15
CA TRP A 56 -0.96 -13.94 -0.94
C TRP A 56 -0.07 -13.67 0.28
N ILE A 57 0.96 -14.49 0.49
CA ILE A 57 1.89 -14.34 1.63
C ILE A 57 2.54 -12.94 1.61
N LYS A 58 2.97 -12.45 0.43
CA LYS A 58 3.61 -11.14 0.28
C LYS A 58 2.60 -9.98 0.41
N GLY A 59 1.40 -10.13 -0.12
CA GLY A 59 0.34 -9.11 -0.09
C GLY A 59 -0.17 -8.79 1.32
N SER A 60 -0.04 -9.73 2.27
CA SER A 60 -0.43 -9.52 3.66
C SER A 60 0.40 -8.45 4.38
N LYS A 61 1.69 -8.30 4.06
CA LYS A 61 2.55 -7.30 4.73
C LYS A 61 2.26 -5.88 4.26
N SER A 62 2.03 -5.71 2.95
CA SER A 62 1.76 -4.40 2.35
C SER A 62 0.46 -3.76 2.88
N ARG A 63 -0.56 -4.58 3.21
CA ARG A 63 -1.81 -4.08 3.82
C ARG A 63 -1.63 -3.57 5.26
N GLY A 64 -0.64 -4.07 5.99
CA GLY A 64 -0.28 -3.58 7.33
C GLY A 64 0.36 -2.19 7.24
N GLU A 65 1.41 -2.07 6.43
CA GLU A 65 2.12 -0.81 6.19
C GLU A 65 1.18 0.33 5.77
N VAL A 66 0.27 0.08 4.82
CA VAL A 66 -0.68 1.11 4.37
C VAL A 66 -1.59 1.60 5.51
N LYS A 67 -2.00 0.70 6.42
CA LYS A 67 -2.81 1.10 7.58
C LYS A 67 -2.00 1.87 8.61
N ASP A 68 -0.74 1.48 8.83
CA ASP A 68 0.13 2.13 9.79
C ASP A 68 0.57 3.51 9.30
N LEU A 69 0.94 3.65 8.03
CA LEU A 69 1.21 4.95 7.39
C LEU A 69 0.00 5.88 7.45
N LYS A 70 -1.22 5.34 7.24
CA LYS A 70 -2.45 6.15 7.34
C LYS A 70 -2.69 6.67 8.76
N LYS A 71 -2.42 5.85 9.79
CA LYS A 71 -2.49 6.28 11.20
C LYS A 71 -1.42 7.31 11.52
N GLU A 72 -0.22 7.15 10.98
CA GLU A 72 0.86 8.11 11.17
C GLU A 72 0.49 9.48 10.60
N ILE A 73 0.00 9.54 9.36
CA ILE A 73 -0.51 10.78 8.73
C ILE A 73 -1.59 11.46 9.60
N GLU A 74 -2.55 10.69 10.13
CA GLU A 74 -3.60 11.22 11.00
C GLU A 74 -3.01 11.80 12.29
N SER A 75 -2.07 11.08 12.93
CA SER A 75 -1.41 11.55 14.15
C SER A 75 -0.54 12.79 13.92
N LEU A 76 0.12 12.90 12.76
CA LEU A 76 0.89 14.07 12.37
C LEU A 76 -0.04 15.26 12.12
N GLY A 77 -1.18 15.05 11.46
CA GLY A 77 -2.19 16.10 11.27
C GLY A 77 -2.71 16.66 12.60
N VAL A 78 -2.96 15.80 13.59
CA VAL A 78 -3.36 16.24 14.94
C VAL A 78 -2.24 17.01 15.64
N LYS A 79 -0.97 16.57 15.51
CA LYS A 79 0.18 17.29 16.10
C LYS A 79 0.35 18.68 15.50
N ILE A 80 0.22 18.82 14.18
CA ILE A 80 0.29 20.12 13.49
C ILE A 80 -0.79 21.07 14.03
N GLY A 81 -2.04 20.61 14.11
CA GLY A 81 -3.14 21.45 14.62
C GLY A 81 -2.97 21.85 16.08
N ASN A 82 -2.38 21.00 16.93
CA ASN A 82 -2.08 21.36 18.32
C ASN A 82 -0.93 22.36 18.43
N LEU A 83 0.12 22.21 17.61
CA LEU A 83 1.24 23.15 17.57
C LEU A 83 0.79 24.54 17.08
N GLU A 84 -0.06 24.60 16.06
CA GLU A 84 -0.66 25.85 15.58
C GLU A 84 -1.46 26.56 16.68
N LYS A 85 -2.26 25.82 17.46
CA LYS A 85 -2.99 26.37 18.61
C LYS A 85 -2.08 26.89 19.72
N GLN A 86 -0.99 26.18 20.01
CA GLN A 86 0.01 26.64 21.00
C GLN A 86 0.67 27.93 20.54
N LEU A 87 1.06 28.00 19.28
CA LEU A 87 1.67 29.20 18.69
C LEU A 87 0.70 30.39 18.77
N GLN A 88 -0.57 30.21 18.42
CA GLN A 88 -1.59 31.27 18.54
C GLN A 88 -1.75 31.74 20.00
N ALA A 89 -1.83 30.81 20.96
CA ALA A 89 -1.96 31.16 22.36
C ALA A 89 -0.74 31.94 22.90
N GLU A 90 0.46 31.61 22.43
CA GLU A 90 1.70 32.29 22.81
C GLU A 90 1.84 33.67 22.15
N MET A 91 1.42 33.81 20.90
CA MET A 91 1.30 35.09 20.21
C MET A 91 0.29 36.01 20.90
N GLU A 92 -0.87 35.49 21.29
CA GLU A 92 -1.87 36.24 22.06
C GLU A 92 -1.32 36.70 23.41
N LYS A 93 -0.60 35.83 24.14
CA LYS A 93 0.06 36.21 25.40
C LYS A 93 1.08 37.31 25.20
N SER A 94 1.95 37.17 24.20
CA SER A 94 2.97 38.17 23.88
C SER A 94 2.34 39.51 23.51
N GLN A 95 1.26 39.50 22.73
CA GLN A 95 0.55 40.70 22.33
C GLN A 95 -0.17 41.37 23.50
N ARG A 96 -0.73 40.60 24.44
CA ARG A 96 -1.30 41.12 25.70
C ARG A 96 -0.22 41.74 26.59
N LEU A 97 0.97 41.14 26.68
CA LEU A 97 2.10 41.70 27.43
C LEU A 97 2.58 43.02 26.83
N ILE A 98 2.70 43.11 25.50
CA ILE A 98 3.05 44.36 24.80
C ILE A 98 1.99 45.45 25.03
N ALA A 99 0.70 45.09 24.94
CA ALA A 99 -0.40 46.02 25.21
C ALA A 99 -0.45 46.50 26.67
N GLN A 100 -0.03 45.67 27.63
CA GLN A 100 0.11 46.07 29.03
C GLN A 100 1.33 46.99 29.25
N GLY A 101 2.48 46.66 28.64
CA GLY A 101 3.69 47.48 28.71
C GLY A 101 3.51 48.89 28.12
N GLN A 102 2.83 49.00 26.98
CA GLN A 102 2.50 50.29 26.36
C GLN A 102 1.50 51.14 27.16
N ARG A 103 0.71 50.53 28.06
CA ARG A 103 -0.27 51.24 28.90
C ARG A 103 0.33 51.82 30.18
N SER A 104 1.51 51.35 30.57
CA SER A 104 2.28 51.84 31.72
C SER A 104 3.26 52.99 31.42
N GLU A 105 3.55 53.29 30.15
CA GLU A 105 4.50 54.36 29.76
C GLU A 105 3.95 55.79 29.50
N PRO A 106 2.65 56.09 29.32
CA PRO A 106 2.22 57.48 29.06
C PRO A 106 2.10 58.35 30.31
N ASP A 107 1.96 57.78 31.52
CA ASP A 107 1.61 58.54 32.74
C ASP A 107 2.81 59.10 33.52
N LYS A 108 4.05 58.70 33.18
CA LYS A 108 5.25 59.18 33.88
C LYS A 108 5.81 60.51 33.37
N LYS A 109 5.45 60.94 32.15
CA LYS A 109 5.95 62.21 31.58
C LYS A 109 5.10 63.43 31.92
N GLU A 110 3.88 63.24 32.42
CA GLU A 110 2.99 64.36 32.80
C GLU A 110 3.20 64.84 34.24
N ASN A 111 3.76 64.00 35.12
CA ASN A 111 4.01 64.34 36.53
C ASN A 111 5.40 64.92 36.85
N GLU A 112 6.29 65.09 35.87
CA GLU A 112 7.62 65.70 36.08
C GLU A 112 7.71 67.19 35.63
N ILE A 113 6.62 67.80 35.16
CA ILE A 113 6.60 69.21 34.67
C ILE A 113 5.71 70.13 35.54
N LYS A 114 5.33 69.72 36.76
CA LYS A 114 4.65 70.62 37.72
C LYS A 114 5.52 70.95 38.92
#